data_AF-A0A852CPT9-F1
#
_entry.id   AF-A0A852CPT9-F1
#
_cell.length_a   1.000
_cell.length_b   1.000
_cell.length_c   1.000
_cell.angle_alpha   90.00
_cell.angle_beta   90.00
_cell.angle_gamma   90.00
#
_symmetry.space_group_name_H-M   'P 1'
#
loop_
_entity.id
_entity.type
_entity.pdbx_description
1 polymer ?
#
loop_
_entity_poly.entity_id
_entity_poly.type
_entity_poly.pdbx_seq_one_letter_code
_entity_poly.pdbx_strand_id
1 'polypeptide(L)'
;KMAGSSSPWIGSAYLFLQSTCKTIALPALYESSQKKPRVFKALKLALADSTGSMNGVDMLKVHCSHPHLIVQLKFCKRESCRRFLQSYREGALHKSLQSHLQLSLAMTAVPLEMELKAGSEHLDDMLKDEDHCLECIYREKPDRLRDEEITELEESLKSLTVHQSINNNMVVKDCTPPSLPSLPPSSQGSSLSPQVTFIFQGQEFVNRTLLPDDHQKFAKLVSKKWKQVGRSLQKSCRALRDPVIDNLALEYDREGLYEQAYQMLLRFIQSEGKKATIARLISALEENGLISLAEELLGLHSTEDCS
;
A
#
# COMPACT_ATOMS: atom_id res chain seq x y z
N LYS A 1 -4.86 46.83 -7.43
CA LYS A 1 -4.78 45.62 -8.29
C LYS A 1 -4.70 44.41 -7.37
N MET A 2 -5.78 43.63 -7.31
CA MET A 2 -5.88 42.45 -6.45
C MET A 2 -4.88 41.39 -6.89
N ALA A 3 -4.19 40.77 -5.93
CA ALA A 3 -3.42 39.56 -6.14
C ALA A 3 -4.41 38.46 -6.57
N GLY A 4 -4.38 38.07 -7.84
CA GLY A 4 -5.13 36.93 -8.33
C GLY A 4 -4.54 35.67 -7.73
N SER A 5 -5.02 35.24 -6.57
CA SER A 5 -4.87 33.84 -6.15
C SER A 5 -5.66 33.01 -7.14
N SER A 6 -5.01 32.54 -8.21
CA SER A 6 -5.63 31.58 -9.13
C SER A 6 -6.02 30.37 -8.30
N SER A 7 -7.33 30.12 -8.18
CA SER A 7 -7.84 28.91 -7.55
C SER A 7 -7.14 27.70 -8.17
N PRO A 8 -6.68 26.72 -7.37
CA PRO A 8 -6.02 25.54 -7.91
C PRO A 8 -6.94 24.86 -8.93
N TRP A 9 -6.40 24.52 -10.09
CA TRP A 9 -7.15 23.81 -11.12
C TRP A 9 -7.44 22.40 -10.62
N ILE A 10 -8.71 22.09 -10.37
CA ILE A 10 -9.16 20.79 -9.89
C ILE A 10 -10.33 20.37 -10.77
N GLY A 11 -10.26 19.16 -11.29
CA GLY A 11 -11.32 18.59 -12.10
C GLY A 11 -11.43 17.08 -11.88
N SER A 12 -12.54 16.51 -12.34
CA SER A 12 -12.83 15.08 -12.19
C SER A 12 -13.39 14.48 -13.47
N ALA A 13 -13.14 13.18 -13.64
CA ALA A 13 -13.61 12.41 -14.78
C ALA A 13 -13.86 10.97 -14.34
N TYR A 14 -14.62 10.25 -15.14
CA TYR A 14 -14.90 8.83 -14.95
C TYR A 14 -14.32 8.06 -16.12
N LEU A 15 -13.47 7.08 -15.80
CA LEU A 15 -12.89 6.17 -16.76
C LEU A 15 -13.60 4.81 -16.67
N PHE A 16 -14.32 4.45 -17.72
CA PHE A 16 -15.04 3.19 -17.83
C PHE A 16 -14.11 2.18 -18.48
N LEU A 17 -14.02 0.99 -17.88
CA LEU A 17 -13.17 -0.09 -18.35
C LEU A 17 -14.04 -1.33 -18.53
N GLN A 18 -13.97 -1.93 -19.70
CA GLN A 18 -14.65 -3.18 -20.00
C GLN A 18 -13.66 -4.14 -20.65
N SER A 19 -13.73 -5.44 -20.32
CA SER A 19 -13.03 -6.43 -21.13
C SER A 19 -13.92 -6.86 -22.30
N THR A 20 -13.33 -6.95 -23.48
CA THR A 20 -14.01 -7.52 -24.65
C THR A 20 -14.03 -9.04 -24.64
N CYS A 21 -13.33 -9.67 -23.69
CA CYS A 21 -13.32 -11.11 -23.51
C CYS A 21 -14.39 -11.54 -22.49
N LYS A 22 -15.32 -12.41 -22.92
CA LYS A 22 -16.41 -12.92 -22.06
C LYS A 22 -15.95 -13.68 -20.82
N THR A 23 -14.72 -14.19 -20.81
CA THR A 23 -14.15 -14.92 -19.67
C THR A 23 -13.52 -14.00 -18.62
N ILE A 24 -13.37 -12.71 -18.92
CA ILE A 24 -12.69 -11.74 -18.08
C ILE A 24 -13.69 -10.68 -17.65
N ALA A 25 -14.25 -10.81 -16.44
CA ALA A 25 -15.07 -9.77 -15.84
C ALA A 25 -14.21 -8.90 -14.92
N LEU A 26 -13.84 -7.69 -15.36
CA LEU A 26 -13.04 -6.75 -14.55
C LEU A 26 -13.69 -6.42 -13.19
N PRO A 27 -15.01 -6.19 -13.09
CA PRO A 27 -15.67 -5.98 -11.80
C PRO A 27 -15.47 -7.17 -10.85
N ALA A 28 -15.68 -8.40 -11.32
CA ALA A 28 -15.49 -9.61 -10.51
C ALA A 28 -14.03 -9.81 -10.05
N LEU A 29 -13.06 -9.42 -10.90
CA LEU A 29 -11.64 -9.45 -10.52
C LEU A 29 -11.32 -8.41 -9.43
N TYR A 30 -12.00 -7.26 -9.46
CA TYR A 30 -11.83 -6.20 -8.47
C TYR A 30 -12.62 -6.47 -7.17
N GLU A 31 -13.71 -7.23 -7.22
CA GLU A 31 -14.45 -7.68 -6.02
C GLU A 31 -13.71 -8.78 -5.26
N SER A 32 -12.87 -9.56 -5.94
CA SER A 32 -12.09 -10.64 -5.33
C SER A 32 -10.95 -10.11 -4.45
N SER A 33 -10.97 -10.36 -3.14
CA SER A 33 -9.94 -9.89 -2.18
C SER A 33 -8.49 -10.20 -2.57
N GLN A 34 -8.23 -11.34 -3.22
CA GLN A 34 -6.87 -11.71 -3.66
C GLN A 34 -6.40 -10.95 -4.92
N LYS A 35 -7.34 -10.58 -5.81
CA LYS A 35 -7.05 -9.99 -7.13
C LYS A 35 -7.22 -8.48 -7.13
N LYS A 36 -8.06 -7.94 -6.25
CA LYS A 36 -8.30 -6.51 -6.04
C LYS A 36 -7.01 -5.69 -5.94
N PRO A 37 -6.01 -6.04 -5.09
CA PRO A 37 -4.77 -5.26 -5.01
C PRO A 37 -3.95 -5.30 -6.31
N ARG A 38 -4.04 -6.41 -7.06
CA ARG A 38 -3.34 -6.59 -8.34
C ARG A 38 -3.97 -5.73 -9.44
N VAL A 39 -5.30 -5.71 -9.52
CA VAL A 39 -6.04 -4.83 -10.45
C VAL A 39 -5.80 -3.37 -10.10
N PHE A 40 -5.89 -3.01 -8.82
CA PHE A 40 -5.62 -1.65 -8.35
C PHE A 40 -4.19 -1.21 -8.68
N LYS A 41 -3.20 -2.06 -8.43
CA LYS A 41 -1.80 -1.81 -8.81
C LYS A 41 -1.66 -1.54 -10.30
N ALA A 42 -2.29 -2.36 -11.14
CA ALA A 42 -2.22 -2.18 -12.58
C ALA A 42 -2.81 -0.84 -13.03
N LEU A 43 -3.95 -0.44 -12.44
CA LEU A 43 -4.58 0.87 -12.70
C LEU A 43 -3.65 2.03 -12.31
N LYS A 44 -3.10 2.00 -11.09
CA LYS A 44 -2.19 3.05 -10.61
C LYS A 44 -0.94 3.20 -11.47
N LEU A 45 -0.32 2.08 -11.87
CA LEU A 45 0.87 2.10 -12.73
C LEU A 45 0.55 2.68 -14.12
N ALA A 46 -0.55 2.25 -14.74
CA ALA A 46 -0.94 2.76 -16.05
C ALA A 46 -1.27 4.26 -16.04
N LEU A 47 -1.94 4.72 -14.98
CA LEU A 47 -2.21 6.15 -14.77
C LEU A 47 -0.93 6.96 -14.55
N ALA A 48 0.03 6.40 -13.82
CA ALA A 48 1.34 7.03 -13.63
C ALA A 48 2.12 7.14 -14.95
N ASP A 49 2.10 6.11 -15.78
CA ASP A 49 2.72 6.11 -17.11
C ASP A 49 2.09 7.20 -18.00
N SER A 50 0.76 7.33 -17.96
CA SER A 50 0.04 8.32 -18.78
C SER A 50 0.29 9.78 -18.39
N THR A 51 0.55 10.04 -17.11
CA THR A 51 0.74 11.41 -16.58
C THR A 51 2.21 11.76 -16.36
N GLY A 52 3.09 10.76 -16.37
CA GLY A 52 4.52 10.86 -16.04
C GLY A 52 4.80 10.94 -14.53
N SER A 53 3.82 10.67 -13.66
CA SER A 53 3.98 10.78 -12.21
C SER A 53 2.96 9.94 -11.44
N MET A 54 3.37 9.31 -10.35
CA MET A 54 2.47 8.55 -9.47
C MET A 54 1.40 9.42 -8.77
N ASN A 55 1.61 10.74 -8.74
CA ASN A 55 0.70 11.74 -8.20
C ASN A 55 0.14 12.65 -9.29
N GLY A 56 0.20 12.23 -10.56
CA GLY A 56 -0.33 13.01 -11.69
C GLY A 56 -1.86 12.99 -11.76
N VAL A 57 -2.48 11.92 -11.29
CA VAL A 57 -3.92 11.75 -11.16
C VAL A 57 -4.23 10.91 -9.93
N ASP A 58 -5.22 11.36 -9.16
CA ASP A 58 -5.71 10.65 -7.98
C ASP A 58 -6.89 9.75 -8.38
N MET A 59 -6.87 8.51 -7.93
CA MET A 59 -8.07 7.67 -7.93
C MET A 59 -8.87 8.02 -6.67
N LEU A 60 -10.13 8.38 -6.83
CA LEU A 60 -11.03 8.69 -5.71
C LEU A 60 -11.81 7.46 -5.29
N LYS A 61 -12.34 6.73 -6.28
CA LYS A 61 -13.21 5.58 -6.08
C LYS A 61 -13.15 4.66 -7.29
N VAL A 62 -13.39 3.37 -7.06
CA VAL A 62 -13.62 2.38 -8.12
C VAL A 62 -15.01 1.80 -7.90
N HIS A 63 -15.85 1.85 -8.93
CA HIS A 63 -17.19 1.30 -8.93
C HIS A 63 -17.25 0.02 -9.77
N CYS A 64 -17.78 -1.04 -9.17
CA CYS A 64 -18.09 -2.29 -9.86
C CYS A 64 -19.52 -2.22 -10.42
N SER A 65 -19.66 -1.81 -11.68
CA SER A 65 -20.95 -1.64 -12.36
C SER A 65 -21.00 -2.52 -13.61
N HIS A 66 -21.31 -3.80 -13.43
CA HIS A 66 -21.31 -4.82 -14.49
C HIS A 66 -21.96 -4.33 -15.80
N PRO A 67 -21.28 -4.43 -16.96
CA PRO A 67 -19.97 -5.08 -17.20
C PRO A 67 -18.73 -4.19 -16.93
N HIS A 68 -18.92 -2.94 -16.55
CA HIS A 68 -17.88 -1.92 -16.45
C HIS A 68 -17.25 -1.86 -15.05
N LEU A 69 -15.93 -1.70 -15.02
CA LEU A 69 -15.20 -1.19 -13.88
C LEU A 69 -15.00 0.32 -14.10
N ILE A 70 -15.59 1.16 -13.25
CA ILE A 70 -15.57 2.62 -13.43
C ILE A 70 -14.63 3.23 -12.40
N VAL A 71 -13.61 3.95 -12.85
CA VAL A 71 -12.64 4.62 -12.00
C VAL A 71 -12.94 6.12 -11.96
N GLN A 72 -13.23 6.65 -10.78
CA GLN A 72 -13.37 8.09 -10.58
C GLN A 72 -11.99 8.70 -10.39
N LEU A 73 -11.63 9.61 -11.29
CA LEU A 73 -10.34 10.29 -11.34
C LEU A 73 -10.46 11.72 -10.87
N LYS A 74 -9.43 12.20 -10.18
CA LYS A 74 -9.25 13.60 -9.79
C LYS A 74 -7.91 14.09 -10.29
N PHE A 75 -7.94 15.24 -10.94
CA PHE A 75 -6.76 15.93 -11.42
C PHE A 75 -6.57 17.23 -10.63
N CYS A 76 -5.36 17.45 -10.12
CA CYS A 76 -5.01 18.66 -9.35
C CYS A 76 -4.14 19.64 -10.15
N LYS A 77 -3.78 19.29 -11.39
CA LYS A 77 -2.90 20.08 -12.27
C LYS A 77 -3.38 19.96 -13.72
N ARG A 78 -3.57 21.10 -14.39
CA ARG A 78 -4.05 21.15 -15.78
C ARG A 78 -3.11 20.39 -16.72
N GLU A 79 -1.79 20.51 -16.51
CA GLU A 79 -0.78 19.85 -17.35
C GLU A 79 -0.81 18.33 -17.20
N SER A 80 -1.14 17.81 -16.01
CA SER A 80 -1.22 16.36 -15.80
C SER A 80 -2.47 15.80 -16.45
N CYS A 81 -3.59 16.52 -16.40
CA CYS A 81 -4.80 16.18 -17.15
C CYS A 81 -4.55 16.22 -18.67
N ARG A 82 -3.84 17.24 -19.17
CA ARG A 82 -3.47 17.33 -20.59
C ARG A 82 -2.63 16.13 -21.05
N ARG A 83 -1.60 15.75 -20.29
CA ARG A 83 -0.79 14.56 -20.60
C ARG A 83 -1.62 13.28 -20.58
N PHE A 84 -2.52 13.15 -19.59
CA PHE A 84 -3.46 12.03 -19.53
C PHE A 84 -4.33 11.97 -20.80
N LEU A 85 -4.94 13.07 -21.23
CA LEU A 85 -5.78 13.14 -22.43
C LEU A 85 -5.00 12.79 -23.70
N GLN A 86 -3.75 13.26 -23.83
CA GLN A 86 -2.87 12.93 -24.95
C GLN A 86 -2.56 11.43 -24.97
N SER A 87 -2.16 10.87 -23.82
CA SER A 87 -1.88 9.45 -23.65
C SER A 87 -3.12 8.57 -23.92
N TYR A 88 -4.30 9.04 -23.52
CA TYR A 88 -5.58 8.40 -23.80
C TYR A 88 -5.86 8.37 -25.31
N ARG A 89 -5.81 9.53 -25.97
CA ARG A 89 -6.07 9.68 -27.42
C ARG A 89 -5.11 8.86 -28.28
N GLU A 90 -3.84 8.79 -27.89
CA GLU A 90 -2.80 8.06 -28.63
C GLU A 90 -2.84 6.55 -28.36
N GLY A 91 -3.72 6.09 -27.47
CA GLY A 91 -3.83 4.69 -27.06
C GLY A 91 -2.66 4.21 -26.20
N ALA A 92 -1.81 5.11 -25.71
CA ALA A 92 -0.69 4.78 -24.84
C ALA A 92 -1.18 4.32 -23.46
N LEU A 93 -2.19 5.00 -22.88
CA LEU A 93 -2.82 4.57 -21.63
C LEU A 93 -3.46 3.19 -21.78
N HIS A 94 -4.16 2.94 -22.89
CA HIS A 94 -4.80 1.66 -23.18
C HIS A 94 -3.79 0.51 -23.20
N LYS A 95 -2.71 0.66 -23.96
CA LYS A 95 -1.62 -0.33 -24.05
C LYS A 95 -0.92 -0.55 -22.71
N SER A 96 -0.64 0.53 -21.97
CA SER A 96 -0.02 0.44 -20.65
C SER A 96 -0.93 -0.32 -19.68
N LEU A 97 -2.22 0.02 -19.63
CA LEU A 97 -3.18 -0.63 -18.76
C LEU A 97 -3.34 -2.12 -19.09
N GLN A 98 -3.45 -2.47 -20.37
CA GLN A 98 -3.50 -3.85 -20.82
C GLN A 98 -2.24 -4.63 -20.41
N SER A 99 -1.05 -4.04 -20.54
CA SER A 99 0.22 -4.66 -20.16
C SER A 99 0.32 -4.88 -18.65
N HIS A 100 -0.02 -3.87 -17.85
CA HIS A 100 0.02 -3.97 -16.39
C HIS A 100 -1.01 -4.95 -15.84
N LEU A 101 -2.20 -5.04 -16.44
CA LEU A 101 -3.21 -6.03 -16.06
C LEU A 101 -2.74 -7.45 -16.38
N GLN A 102 -2.15 -7.69 -17.56
CA GLN A 102 -1.58 -8.99 -17.93
C GLN A 102 -0.53 -9.45 -16.91
N LEU A 103 0.42 -8.57 -16.57
CA LEU A 103 1.48 -8.87 -15.62
C LEU A 103 0.94 -9.10 -14.20
N SER A 104 0.05 -8.23 -13.74
CA SER A 104 -0.46 -8.27 -12.36
C SER A 104 -1.39 -9.46 -12.13
N LEU A 105 -2.16 -9.87 -13.15
CA LEU A 105 -3.09 -10.99 -13.08
C LEU A 105 -2.49 -12.32 -13.57
N ALA A 106 -1.24 -12.32 -14.06
CA ALA A 106 -0.59 -13.46 -14.70
C ALA A 106 -1.44 -14.05 -15.84
N MET A 107 -1.98 -13.19 -16.70
CA MET A 107 -2.83 -13.55 -17.84
C MET A 107 -2.12 -13.30 -19.16
N THR A 108 -2.34 -14.16 -20.15
CA THR A 108 -1.70 -14.06 -21.48
C THR A 108 -2.18 -12.85 -22.28
N ALA A 109 -3.47 -12.50 -22.17
CA ALA A 109 -4.05 -11.33 -22.80
C ALA A 109 -5.26 -10.84 -22.00
N VAL A 110 -5.41 -9.52 -21.91
CA VAL A 110 -6.56 -8.85 -21.30
C VAL A 110 -7.04 -7.79 -22.29
N PRO A 111 -7.89 -8.16 -23.27
CA PRO A 111 -8.37 -7.19 -24.24
C PRO A 111 -9.39 -6.27 -23.55
N LEU A 112 -9.26 -4.98 -23.82
CA LEU A 112 -9.88 -3.91 -23.04
C LEU A 112 -10.52 -2.89 -23.97
N GLU A 113 -11.67 -2.37 -23.58
CA GLU A 113 -12.29 -1.16 -24.09
C GLU A 113 -12.32 -0.11 -22.98
N MET A 114 -12.16 1.15 -23.37
CA MET A 114 -12.13 2.29 -22.46
C MET A 114 -13.09 3.35 -22.97
N GLU A 115 -13.81 3.99 -22.05
CA GLU A 115 -14.60 5.21 -22.33
C GLU A 115 -14.27 6.25 -21.26
N LEU A 116 -14.22 7.52 -21.65
CA LEU A 116 -13.90 8.63 -20.76
C LEU A 116 -15.06 9.63 -20.73
N LYS A 117 -15.59 9.91 -19.53
CA LYS A 117 -16.74 10.81 -19.34
C LYS A 117 -16.44 11.86 -18.28
N ALA A 118 -16.97 13.06 -18.47
CA ALA A 118 -16.98 14.13 -17.47
C ALA A 118 -18.39 14.67 -17.36
N GLY A 119 -19.07 14.39 -16.24
CA GLY A 119 -20.47 14.75 -16.07
C GLY A 119 -21.36 14.02 -17.07
N SER A 120 -22.13 14.77 -17.86
CA SER A 120 -22.92 14.25 -18.98
C SER A 120 -22.16 14.13 -20.30
N GLU A 121 -20.92 14.65 -20.37
CA GLU A 121 -20.15 14.72 -21.62
C GLU A 121 -19.34 13.43 -21.85
N HIS A 122 -19.39 12.93 -23.08
CA HIS A 122 -18.57 11.80 -23.54
C HIS A 122 -17.30 12.35 -24.19
N LEU A 123 -16.18 12.31 -23.47
CA LEU A 123 -14.95 12.96 -23.92
C LEU A 123 -14.35 12.29 -25.16
N ASP A 124 -14.63 11.00 -25.38
CA ASP A 124 -14.17 10.25 -26.56
C ASP A 124 -14.55 10.91 -27.89
N ASP A 125 -15.73 11.53 -27.96
CA ASP A 125 -16.24 12.19 -29.18
C ASP A 125 -15.51 13.50 -29.49
N MET A 126 -14.82 14.07 -28.50
CA MET A 126 -14.20 15.40 -28.55
C MET A 126 -12.70 15.41 -28.23
N LEU A 127 -12.03 14.24 -28.21
CA LEU A 127 -10.58 14.12 -27.92
C LEU A 127 -9.65 14.94 -28.84
N LYS A 128 -10.14 15.36 -30.00
CA LYS A 128 -9.39 16.25 -30.91
C LYS A 128 -9.26 17.67 -30.35
N ASP A 129 -10.24 18.11 -29.56
CA ASP A 129 -10.25 19.40 -28.88
C ASP A 129 -9.86 19.20 -27.41
N GLU A 130 -8.54 19.21 -27.16
CA GLU A 130 -7.98 19.02 -25.82
C GLU A 130 -8.44 20.10 -24.83
N ASP A 131 -8.58 21.34 -25.28
CA ASP A 131 -8.97 22.44 -24.39
C ASP A 131 -10.46 22.36 -24.01
N HIS A 132 -11.33 21.89 -24.92
CA HIS A 132 -12.72 21.61 -24.58
C HIS A 132 -12.83 20.46 -23.56
N CYS A 133 -12.07 19.37 -23.76
CA CYS A 133 -12.02 18.27 -22.79
C CYS A 133 -11.56 18.73 -21.40
N LEU A 134 -10.52 19.57 -21.34
CA LEU A 134 -10.02 20.14 -20.09
C LEU A 134 -11.06 20.99 -19.37
N GLU A 135 -11.85 21.76 -20.11
CA GLU A 135 -12.94 22.58 -19.56
C GLU A 135 -14.08 21.70 -19.02
N CYS A 136 -14.48 20.65 -19.74
CA CYS A 136 -15.48 19.69 -19.25
C CYS A 136 -15.03 19.04 -17.94
N ILE A 137 -13.77 18.57 -17.87
CA ILE A 137 -13.20 17.97 -16.64
C ILE A 137 -13.13 18.99 -15.50
N TYR A 138 -12.80 20.26 -15.79
CA TYR A 138 -12.69 21.32 -14.79
C TYR A 138 -14.06 21.70 -14.19
N ARG A 139 -15.12 21.68 -15.00
CA ARG A 139 -16.50 21.95 -14.53
C ARG A 139 -16.98 20.91 -13.53
N GLU A 140 -16.56 19.67 -13.73
CA GLU A 140 -16.83 18.55 -12.83
C GLU A 140 -15.91 18.61 -11.61
N LYS A 141 -16.36 19.31 -10.56
CA LYS A 141 -15.61 19.33 -9.30
C LYS A 141 -15.80 18.01 -8.55
N PRO A 142 -14.73 17.40 -8.03
CA PRO A 142 -14.85 16.20 -7.20
C PRO A 142 -15.67 16.53 -5.96
N ASP A 143 -16.84 15.88 -5.85
CA ASP A 143 -17.80 16.03 -4.76
C ASP A 143 -17.43 15.20 -3.52
N ARG A 144 -16.45 14.30 -3.67
CA ARG A 144 -16.08 13.29 -2.67
C ARG A 144 -14.60 13.31 -2.35
N LEU A 145 -14.32 13.03 -1.08
CA LEU A 145 -12.99 12.63 -0.65
C LEU A 145 -12.68 11.23 -1.20
N ARG A 146 -11.40 10.88 -1.22
CA ARG A 146 -10.96 9.54 -1.59
C ARG A 146 -11.58 8.51 -0.64
N ASP A 147 -12.11 7.42 -1.20
CA ASP A 147 -12.69 6.33 -0.42
C ASP A 147 -11.63 5.65 0.47
N GLU A 148 -12.04 5.18 1.65
CA GLU A 148 -11.19 4.45 2.61
C GLU A 148 -10.55 3.22 1.95
N GLU A 149 -11.31 2.49 1.14
CA GLU A 149 -10.82 1.34 0.37
C GLU A 149 -9.62 1.71 -0.52
N ILE A 150 -9.70 2.83 -1.24
CA ILE A 150 -8.62 3.27 -2.12
C ILE A 150 -7.40 3.66 -1.30
N THR A 151 -7.62 4.24 -0.12
CA THR A 151 -6.55 4.60 0.81
C THR A 151 -5.81 3.35 1.31
N GLU A 152 -6.54 2.34 1.77
CA GLU A 152 -5.98 1.04 2.20
C GLU A 152 -5.19 0.35 1.07
N LEU A 153 -5.73 0.37 -0.15
CA LEU A 153 -5.07 -0.22 -1.32
C LEU A 153 -3.78 0.53 -1.70
N GLU A 154 -3.75 1.86 -1.59
CA GLU A 154 -2.52 2.64 -1.80
C GLU A 154 -1.48 2.37 -0.71
N GLU A 155 -1.88 2.24 0.55
CA GLU A 155 -0.98 1.90 1.66
C GLU A 155 -0.39 0.50 1.49
N SER A 156 -1.21 -0.48 1.12
CA SER A 156 -0.77 -1.83 0.77
C SER A 156 0.24 -1.83 -0.39
N LEU A 157 0.00 -1.02 -1.41
CA LEU A 157 0.91 -0.91 -2.55
C LEU A 157 2.24 -0.25 -2.17
N LYS A 158 2.21 0.78 -1.30
CA LYS A 158 3.41 1.44 -0.78
C LYS A 158 4.24 0.47 0.06
N SER A 159 3.62 -0.30 0.96
CA SER A 159 4.34 -1.26 1.80
C SER A 159 5.02 -2.35 0.95
N LEU A 160 4.35 -2.88 -0.07
CA LEU A 160 4.91 -3.84 -1.03
C LEU A 160 6.13 -3.28 -1.78
N THR A 161 6.07 -2.01 -2.20
CA THR A 161 7.17 -1.35 -2.93
C THR A 161 8.38 -1.07 -2.03
N VAL A 162 8.16 -0.75 -0.76
CA VAL A 162 9.22 -0.59 0.25
C VAL A 162 9.91 -1.93 0.52
N HIS A 163 9.15 -3.04 0.66
CA HIS A 163 9.73 -4.38 0.82
C HIS A 163 10.55 -4.84 -0.39
N GLN A 164 10.11 -4.53 -1.62
CA GLN A 164 10.88 -4.85 -2.84
C GLN A 164 12.18 -4.03 -2.94
N SER A 165 12.16 -2.77 -2.53
CA SER A 165 13.34 -1.90 -2.56
C SER A 165 14.42 -2.32 -1.55
N ILE A 166 14.01 -2.90 -0.41
CA ILE A 166 14.93 -3.47 0.59
C ILE A 166 15.57 -4.77 0.07
N ASN A 167 14.84 -5.58 -0.71
CA ASN A 167 15.37 -6.81 -1.29
C ASN A 167 16.27 -6.58 -2.52
N ASN A 168 16.07 -5.49 -3.27
CA ASN A 168 16.83 -5.22 -4.50
C ASN A 168 18.18 -4.51 -4.30
N ASN A 169 18.54 -4.14 -3.06
CA ASN A 169 19.85 -3.55 -2.74
C ASN A 169 20.96 -4.56 -2.42
N MET A 170 20.76 -5.85 -2.73
CA MET A 170 21.77 -6.89 -2.56
C MET A 170 22.03 -7.70 -3.84
N VAL A 171 22.25 -7.07 -5.01
CA VAL A 171 23.03 -7.71 -6.09
C VAL A 171 23.72 -6.66 -6.97
N VAL A 172 25.01 -6.41 -6.73
CA VAL A 172 26.00 -6.10 -7.78
C VAL A 172 27.32 -6.76 -7.36
N LYS A 173 27.78 -7.79 -8.08
CA LYS A 173 29.02 -7.76 -8.91
C LYS A 173 29.66 -9.15 -9.17
N ASP A 174 29.73 -9.47 -10.47
CA ASP A 174 30.79 -10.17 -11.23
C ASP A 174 30.95 -11.71 -11.36
N CYS A 175 31.02 -12.09 -12.66
CA CYS A 175 31.84 -13.11 -13.36
C CYS A 175 31.40 -14.59 -13.48
N THR A 176 31.11 -14.99 -14.73
CA THR A 176 31.15 -16.36 -15.34
C THR A 176 32.55 -16.69 -15.92
N PRO A 177 32.88 -17.93 -16.42
CA PRO A 177 32.39 -19.34 -16.23
C PRO A 177 33.61 -20.33 -16.05
N PRO A 178 33.65 -21.69 -16.31
CA PRO A 178 32.66 -22.67 -16.82
C PRO A 178 32.62 -24.12 -16.21
N SER A 179 31.57 -24.89 -16.59
CA SER A 179 31.45 -26.37 -16.81
C SER A 179 31.45 -27.45 -15.67
N LEU A 180 30.26 -28.10 -15.52
CA LEU A 180 29.82 -29.52 -15.22
C LEU A 180 30.83 -30.62 -14.75
N PRO A 181 30.44 -31.79 -14.12
CA PRO A 181 29.10 -32.42 -13.97
C PRO A 181 28.73 -33.10 -12.60
N SER A 182 27.45 -33.52 -12.53
CA SER A 182 26.62 -34.42 -11.68
C SER A 182 27.09 -35.35 -10.52
N LEU A 183 26.17 -35.44 -9.51
CA LEU A 183 25.74 -36.56 -8.60
C LEU A 183 26.59 -36.92 -7.33
N PRO A 184 26.03 -37.51 -6.23
CA PRO A 184 24.65 -37.95 -5.89
C PRO A 184 24.16 -37.43 -4.47
N PRO A 185 22.98 -37.83 -3.92
CA PRO A 185 22.35 -37.21 -2.76
C PRO A 185 22.85 -37.81 -1.43
N SER A 186 23.03 -36.97 -0.40
CA SER A 186 23.21 -37.45 0.97
C SER A 186 22.65 -36.49 2.00
N SER A 187 22.01 -37.13 2.96
CA SER A 187 21.14 -36.66 4.01
C SER A 187 21.90 -35.93 5.13
N GLN A 188 21.17 -35.04 5.80
CA GLN A 188 21.34 -34.57 7.19
C GLN A 188 22.67 -33.91 7.58
N GLY A 189 22.58 -32.61 7.83
CA GLY A 189 23.57 -31.84 8.58
C GLY A 189 22.93 -30.59 9.15
N SER A 190 22.41 -30.71 10.37
CA SER A 190 21.89 -29.63 11.20
C SER A 190 22.90 -28.48 11.30
N SER A 191 22.50 -27.27 10.89
CA SER A 191 23.24 -26.03 11.15
C SER A 191 22.41 -25.15 12.08
N LEU A 192 22.52 -25.43 13.39
CA LEU A 192 22.00 -24.58 14.46
C LEU A 192 22.83 -23.29 14.51
N SER A 193 22.29 -22.20 13.96
CA SER A 193 22.60 -20.88 14.52
C SER A 193 22.04 -20.85 15.95
N PRO A 194 22.69 -20.17 16.91
CA PRO A 194 22.12 -20.01 18.24
C PRO A 194 20.83 -19.21 18.09
N GLN A 195 19.69 -19.90 18.11
CA GLN A 195 18.39 -19.28 18.17
C GLN A 195 18.32 -18.61 19.53
N VAL A 196 18.47 -17.29 19.57
CA VAL A 196 18.27 -16.53 20.80
C VAL A 196 16.80 -16.74 21.16
N THR A 197 16.53 -17.43 22.27
CA THR A 197 15.18 -17.67 22.78
C THR A 197 14.92 -16.82 24.02
N PHE A 198 13.66 -16.61 24.37
CA PHE A 198 13.24 -15.94 25.61
C PHE A 198 12.04 -16.67 26.19
N ILE A 199 11.82 -16.52 27.50
CA ILE A 199 10.73 -17.21 28.21
C ILE A 199 9.59 -16.21 28.41
N PHE A 200 8.38 -16.58 28.01
CA PHE A 200 7.14 -15.86 28.30
C PHE A 200 6.14 -16.85 28.91
N GLN A 201 5.60 -16.53 30.09
CA GLN A 201 4.71 -17.41 30.86
C GLN A 201 5.22 -18.86 31.05
N GLY A 202 6.53 -19.08 31.09
CA GLY A 202 7.15 -20.41 31.23
C GLY A 202 7.29 -21.20 29.92
N GLN A 203 6.92 -20.63 28.77
CA GLN A 203 7.17 -21.19 27.43
C GLN A 203 8.35 -20.49 26.75
N GLU A 204 9.13 -21.26 25.99
CA GLU A 204 10.31 -20.76 25.27
C GLU A 204 9.93 -20.32 23.85
N PHE A 205 10.17 -19.05 23.52
CA PHE A 205 9.90 -18.46 22.22
C PHE A 205 11.19 -18.00 21.53
N VAL A 206 11.18 -18.05 20.21
CA VAL A 206 12.29 -17.52 19.40
C VAL A 206 12.29 -15.98 19.46
N ASN A 207 13.39 -15.40 19.91
CA ASN A 207 13.62 -13.95 19.97
C ASN A 207 13.96 -13.41 18.57
N ARG A 208 12.95 -13.38 17.71
CA ARG A 208 13.02 -12.79 16.37
C ARG A 208 12.94 -11.26 16.41
N THR A 209 13.39 -10.61 15.35
CA THR A 209 13.13 -9.18 15.14
C THR A 209 11.63 -8.94 14.95
N LEU A 210 11.15 -7.76 15.31
CA LEU A 210 9.77 -7.36 15.07
C LEU A 210 9.46 -7.42 13.58
N LEU A 211 8.41 -8.18 13.25
CA LEU A 211 7.88 -8.28 11.89
C LEU A 211 6.82 -7.20 11.67
N PRO A 212 6.52 -6.86 10.40
CA PRO A 212 5.43 -5.95 10.06
C PRO A 212 4.09 -6.37 10.67
N ASP A 213 3.82 -7.68 10.75
CA ASP A 213 2.59 -8.21 11.34
C ASP A 213 2.50 -7.92 12.85
N ASP A 214 3.63 -8.02 13.58
CA ASP A 214 3.66 -7.67 15.01
C ASP A 214 3.39 -6.18 15.21
N HIS A 215 3.93 -5.37 14.31
CA HIS A 215 3.78 -3.93 14.33
C HIS A 215 2.33 -3.51 14.12
N GLN A 216 1.65 -4.10 13.14
CA GLN A 216 0.22 -3.88 12.89
C GLN A 216 -0.65 -4.38 14.04
N LYS A 217 -0.42 -5.61 14.52
CA LYS A 217 -1.16 -6.17 15.67
C LYS A 217 -1.02 -5.30 16.90
N PHE A 218 0.21 -4.87 17.22
CA PHE A 218 0.46 -3.94 18.32
C PHE A 218 -0.36 -2.65 18.16
N ALA A 219 -0.28 -1.99 17.00
CA ALA A 219 -0.97 -0.73 16.76
C ALA A 219 -2.50 -0.85 16.86
N LYS A 220 -3.08 -1.97 16.39
CA LYS A 220 -4.53 -2.24 16.48
C LYS A 220 -5.01 -2.41 17.93
N LEU A 221 -4.21 -3.09 18.76
CA LEU A 221 -4.69 -3.63 20.03
C LEU A 221 -4.24 -2.83 21.26
N VAL A 222 -3.11 -2.13 21.17
CA VAL A 222 -2.56 -1.38 22.31
C VAL A 222 -3.43 -0.18 22.70
N SER A 223 -4.19 0.38 21.75
CA SER A 223 -5.11 1.51 21.95
C SER A 223 -4.47 2.64 22.78
N LYS A 224 -5.17 3.20 23.77
CA LYS A 224 -4.70 4.31 24.63
C LYS A 224 -3.45 4.00 25.45
N LYS A 225 -3.08 2.72 25.63
CA LYS A 225 -1.92 2.31 26.43
C LYS A 225 -0.59 2.41 25.68
N TRP A 226 -0.60 2.80 24.41
CA TRP A 226 0.62 2.92 23.59
C TRP A 226 1.68 3.83 24.24
N LYS A 227 1.26 4.92 24.90
CA LYS A 227 2.17 5.83 25.61
C LYS A 227 2.88 5.15 26.78
N GLN A 228 2.16 4.31 27.52
CA GLN A 228 2.70 3.58 28.66
C GLN A 228 3.71 2.52 28.19
N VAL A 229 3.37 1.79 27.12
CA VAL A 229 4.31 0.85 26.49
C VAL A 229 5.54 1.57 25.94
N GLY A 230 5.36 2.74 25.30
CA GLY A 230 6.47 3.57 24.82
C GLY A 230 7.43 3.98 25.94
N ARG A 231 6.91 4.34 27.12
CA ARG A 231 7.71 4.67 28.31
C ARG A 231 8.43 3.46 28.92
N SER A 232 7.84 2.28 28.85
CA SER A 232 8.56 1.03 29.19
C SER A 232 9.68 0.74 28.19
N LEU A 233 9.42 0.92 26.89
CA LEU A 233 10.44 0.74 25.84
C LEU A 233 11.55 1.79 25.91
N GLN A 234 11.28 3.01 26.38
CA GLN A 234 12.26 4.08 26.60
C GLN A 234 13.41 3.66 27.54
N LYS A 235 13.18 2.73 28.49
CA LYS A 235 14.26 2.18 29.33
C LYS A 235 15.35 1.50 28.51
N SER A 236 14.96 0.90 27.39
CA SER A 236 15.85 0.13 26.51
C SER A 236 16.17 0.87 25.20
N CYS A 237 15.38 1.88 24.81
CA CYS A 237 15.51 2.62 23.57
C CYS A 237 15.60 4.13 23.82
N ARG A 238 16.77 4.72 23.52
CA ARG A 238 16.99 6.17 23.70
C ARG A 238 16.17 7.03 22.74
N ALA A 239 15.76 6.49 21.60
CA ALA A 239 15.01 7.24 20.59
C ALA A 239 13.53 7.48 20.96
N LEU A 240 13.03 6.78 21.99
CA LEU A 240 11.70 6.98 22.57
C LEU A 240 11.73 7.81 23.86
N ARG A 241 12.86 8.46 24.18
CA ARG A 241 12.96 9.32 25.35
C ARG A 241 12.12 10.57 25.19
N ASP A 242 11.51 11.04 26.29
CA ASP A 242 10.79 12.31 26.30
C ASP A 242 11.67 13.45 25.73
N PRO A 243 11.11 14.36 24.92
CA PRO A 243 9.68 14.60 24.66
C PRO A 243 9.09 13.81 23.47
N VAL A 244 9.77 12.77 22.96
CA VAL A 244 9.37 12.12 21.70
C VAL A 244 7.97 11.50 21.76
N ILE A 245 7.60 10.84 22.87
CA ILE A 245 6.28 10.20 23.01
C ILE A 245 5.17 11.24 22.99
N ASP A 246 5.38 12.38 23.66
CA ASP A 246 4.39 13.46 23.69
C ASP A 246 4.30 14.19 22.35
N ASN A 247 5.44 14.36 21.65
CA ASN A 247 5.46 14.91 20.30
C ASN A 247 4.70 14.01 19.30
N LEU A 248 4.89 12.69 19.37
CA LEU A 248 4.14 11.74 18.54
C LEU A 248 2.64 11.83 18.80
N ALA A 249 2.23 12.08 20.05
CA ALA A 249 0.82 12.25 20.37
C ALA A 249 0.24 13.53 19.75
N LEU A 250 1.01 14.62 19.68
CA LEU A 250 0.59 15.89 19.08
C LEU A 250 0.62 15.84 17.55
N GLU A 251 1.67 15.25 16.98
CA GLU A 251 1.88 15.15 15.53
C GLU A 251 0.80 14.28 14.88
N TYR A 252 0.46 13.16 15.52
CA TYR A 252 -0.49 12.18 14.98
C TYR A 252 -1.86 12.20 15.66
N ASP A 253 -2.25 13.33 16.29
CA ASP A 253 -3.55 13.47 16.97
C ASP A 253 -4.73 13.39 15.99
N ARG A 254 -4.54 13.83 14.74
CA ARG A 254 -5.58 13.88 13.72
C ARG A 254 -5.86 12.52 13.08
N GLU A 255 -4.85 11.66 13.05
CA GLU A 255 -4.89 10.30 12.50
C GLU A 255 -5.37 9.28 13.53
N GLY A 256 -5.22 9.58 14.82
CA GLY A 256 -5.80 8.82 15.93
C GLY A 256 -4.85 7.83 16.60
N LEU A 257 -5.38 7.12 17.60
CA LEU A 257 -4.58 6.28 18.51
C LEU A 257 -3.83 5.15 17.82
N TYR A 258 -4.40 4.61 16.74
CA TYR A 258 -3.77 3.57 15.93
C TYR A 258 -2.46 4.11 15.33
N GLU A 259 -2.52 5.26 14.66
CA GLU A 259 -1.36 5.85 14.00
C GLU A 259 -0.31 6.28 15.02
N GLN A 260 -0.73 6.85 16.15
CA GLN A 260 0.20 7.18 17.25
C GLN A 260 0.97 5.95 17.76
N ALA A 261 0.28 4.83 17.98
CA ALA A 261 0.89 3.58 18.41
C ALA A 261 1.81 3.00 17.33
N TYR A 262 1.37 3.07 16.07
CA TYR A 262 2.12 2.63 14.91
C TYR A 262 3.42 3.42 14.78
N GLN A 263 3.37 4.74 14.83
CA GLN A 263 4.54 5.60 14.70
C GLN A 263 5.52 5.43 15.86
N MET A 264 5.02 5.21 17.09
CA MET A 264 5.87 4.91 18.24
C MET A 264 6.68 3.63 18.03
N LEU A 265 6.02 2.55 17.62
CA LEU A 265 6.71 1.27 17.39
C LEU A 265 7.59 1.29 16.13
N LEU A 266 7.18 2.02 15.08
CA LEU A 266 8.01 2.24 13.89
C LEU A 266 9.32 2.92 14.26
N ARG A 267 9.25 3.96 15.10
CA ARG A 267 10.42 4.70 15.56
C ARG A 267 11.35 3.82 16.39
N PHE A 268 10.81 2.94 17.23
CA PHE A 268 11.58 1.92 17.95
C PHE A 268 12.33 0.98 16.98
N ILE A 269 11.63 0.45 15.98
CA ILE A 269 12.20 -0.45 14.96
C ILE A 269 13.32 0.25 14.18
N GLN A 270 13.09 1.50 13.75
CA GLN A 270 14.08 2.28 13.02
C GLN A 270 15.33 2.61 13.86
N SER A 271 15.17 2.91 15.15
CA SER A 271 16.29 3.26 16.01
C SER A 271 17.13 2.07 16.45
N GLU A 272 16.50 0.93 16.71
CA GLU A 272 17.16 -0.25 17.27
C GLU A 272 17.55 -1.26 16.18
N GLY A 273 16.93 -1.20 15.00
CA GLY A 273 17.20 -2.07 13.87
C GLY A 273 17.10 -3.54 14.25
N LYS A 274 18.21 -4.29 14.11
CA LYS A 274 18.29 -5.72 14.49
C LYS A 274 18.10 -5.98 15.98
N LYS A 275 18.19 -4.95 16.84
CA LYS A 275 17.93 -5.05 18.28
C LYS A 275 16.47 -4.79 18.65
N ALA A 276 15.62 -4.39 17.69
CA ALA A 276 14.17 -4.28 17.88
C ALA A 276 13.56 -5.68 17.85
N THR A 277 13.72 -6.43 18.94
CA THR A 277 13.28 -7.82 19.01
C THR A 277 11.92 -7.95 19.69
N ILE A 278 11.22 -9.05 19.37
CA ILE A 278 9.91 -9.36 19.93
C ILE A 278 9.98 -9.47 21.46
N ALA A 279 11.03 -10.06 22.03
CA ALA A 279 11.18 -10.18 23.48
C ALA A 279 11.14 -8.84 24.21
N ARG A 280 11.69 -7.78 23.62
CA ARG A 280 11.68 -6.44 24.22
C ARG A 280 10.29 -5.82 24.21
N LEU A 281 9.54 -6.04 23.13
CA LEU A 281 8.16 -5.60 23.03
C LEU A 281 7.28 -6.37 24.02
N ILE A 282 7.42 -7.70 24.09
CA ILE A 282 6.68 -8.55 25.02
C ILE A 282 6.96 -8.16 26.47
N SER A 283 8.23 -7.98 26.84
CA SER A 283 8.59 -7.52 28.19
C SER A 283 7.95 -6.17 28.53
N ALA A 284 7.92 -5.22 27.58
CA ALA A 284 7.23 -3.95 27.79
C ALA A 284 5.70 -4.10 27.88
N LEU A 285 5.10 -5.05 27.17
CA LEU A 285 3.67 -5.34 27.26
C LEU A 285 3.31 -5.98 28.61
N GLU A 286 4.14 -6.91 29.10
CA GLU A 286 3.99 -7.54 30.43
C GLU A 286 4.05 -6.50 31.56
N GLU A 287 5.02 -5.58 31.51
CA GLU A 287 5.13 -4.48 32.49
C GLU A 287 3.87 -3.61 32.55
N ASN A 288 3.12 -3.51 31.44
CA ASN A 288 1.91 -2.70 31.32
C ASN A 288 0.60 -3.51 31.45
N GLY A 289 0.69 -4.78 31.83
CA GLY A 289 -0.46 -5.68 32.01
C GLY A 289 -1.21 -5.97 30.71
N LEU A 290 -0.51 -5.93 29.56
CA LEU A 290 -1.05 -6.21 28.22
C LEU A 290 -0.73 -7.65 27.80
N ILE A 291 -1.06 -8.60 28.66
CA ILE A 291 -0.69 -10.02 28.50
C ILE A 291 -1.40 -10.64 27.29
N SER A 292 -2.69 -10.38 27.08
CA SER A 292 -3.45 -10.89 25.92
C SER A 292 -2.88 -10.39 24.57
N LEU A 293 -2.35 -9.16 24.55
CA LEU A 293 -1.67 -8.64 23.36
C LEU A 293 -0.33 -9.35 23.15
N ALA A 294 0.42 -9.61 24.21
CA ALA A 294 1.64 -10.40 24.11
C ALA A 294 1.38 -11.83 23.59
N GLU A 295 0.31 -12.47 24.04
CA GLU A 295 -0.13 -13.79 23.57
C GLU A 295 -0.49 -13.76 22.07
N GLU A 296 -1.23 -12.74 21.61
CA GLU A 296 -1.60 -12.60 20.19
C GLU A 296 -0.38 -12.34 19.27
N LEU A 297 0.63 -11.62 19.78
CA LEU A 297 1.89 -11.40 19.07
C LEU A 297 2.75 -12.67 18.99
N LEU A 298 2.67 -13.54 20.00
CA LEU A 298 3.35 -14.83 20.03
C LEU A 298 2.57 -15.93 19.32
N GLY A 299 1.36 -15.64 18.85
CA GLY A 299 0.50 -16.60 18.13
C GLY A 299 -0.09 -17.67 19.04
N LEU A 300 -0.25 -17.37 20.33
CA LEU A 300 -0.80 -18.29 21.33
C LEU A 300 -2.33 -18.35 21.32
N HIS A 301 -3.00 -17.41 20.66
CA HIS A 301 -4.43 -17.53 20.37
C HIS A 301 -4.65 -18.41 19.13
N SER A 302 -4.80 -19.71 19.36
CA SER A 302 -5.60 -20.58 18.50
C SER A 302 -7.01 -20.03 18.44
N THR A 303 -7.54 -19.88 17.24
CA THR A 303 -8.97 -19.71 16.95
C THR A 303 -9.78 -20.72 17.76
N GLU A 304 -10.31 -20.31 18.91
CA GLU A 304 -11.46 -20.98 19.49
C GLU A 304 -12.67 -20.56 18.65
N ASP A 305 -13.01 -21.45 17.71
CA ASP A 305 -14.29 -21.49 17.03
C ASP A 305 -15.41 -21.31 18.06
N CYS A 306 -16.08 -20.16 18.03
CA CYS A 306 -17.31 -19.97 18.78
C CYS A 306 -18.46 -20.49 17.92
N SER A 307 -19.02 -21.59 18.42
CA SER A 307 -20.23 -22.29 17.93
C SER A 307 -21.49 -21.45 18.00
#